data_AF-A0A2C2TYV4-F1
#
_entry.id   AF-A0A2C2TYV4-F1
#
_cell.length_a   1.000
_cell.length_b   1.000
_cell.length_c   1.000
_cell.angle_alpha   90.00
_cell.angle_beta   90.00
_cell.angle_gamma   90.00
#
_symmetry.space_group_name_H-M   'P 1'
#
loop_
_entity.id
_entity.type
_entity.pdbx_description
1 polymer ?
#
loop_
_entity_poly.entity_id
_entity_poly.type
_entity_poly.pdbx_seq_one_letter_code
_entity_poly.pdbx_strand_id
1 'polypeptide(L)'
;MVEKKVTWLELFYDLLFVAAVATTTHVLLHVEKGYIYPEYLLKFALMFIPIWWSWTGQTMFINRFGQDFLHQRIFIILQMLFVLVMTSSLSEDFDQYYFPFLIGYIGVRALTAIQYLVVQNLEEGDRKTAARFLGTCFGIGVLISFLSIFFDSWIRYAVLYAGIIVDVIVPVFGRKYLVKALTNTAHLLERFALLTLILFGESVVSTLFVLQPQKGDWNSISFSIISFILIISMWWQYFDNVEKKVDKSIHGAGQTIIYGHLFILMSLSMIAASIKLMFLYEVHYSFILYFVFSSVLLYFISTTIVFHQYRYEQHRLKIYHLGLFLGILAAFFIINLIMVVPNIVIMGELTLFFIIYAKFTTT
;
A
#
# COMPACT_ATOMS: atom_id res chain seq x y z
N MET A 1 24.74 -14.85 1.89
CA MET A 1 24.80 -13.41 2.24
C MET A 1 24.30 -13.30 3.68
N VAL A 2 24.97 -12.50 4.52
CA VAL A 2 24.51 -12.26 5.90
C VAL A 2 23.09 -11.70 5.86
N GLU A 3 22.20 -12.25 6.68
CA GLU A 3 20.81 -11.84 6.76
C GLU A 3 20.75 -10.38 7.25
N LYS A 4 20.23 -9.48 6.41
CA LYS A 4 20.02 -8.09 6.79
C LYS A 4 18.72 -8.04 7.59
N LYS A 5 18.82 -7.72 8.88
CA LYS A 5 17.67 -7.59 9.77
C LYS A 5 17.06 -6.19 9.69
N VAL A 6 15.75 -6.11 9.85
CA VAL A 6 15.03 -4.84 10.00
C VAL A 6 15.42 -4.17 11.31
N THR A 7 15.70 -2.87 11.27
CA THR A 7 16.05 -2.08 12.45
C THR A 7 14.81 -1.52 13.16
N TRP A 8 14.92 -1.20 14.45
CA TRP A 8 13.85 -0.53 15.21
C TRP A 8 13.48 0.84 14.62
N LEU A 9 14.46 1.56 14.05
CA LEU A 9 14.22 2.85 13.44
C LEU A 9 13.38 2.73 12.15
N GLU A 10 13.61 1.67 11.38
CA GLU A 10 12.79 1.32 10.23
C GLU A 10 11.33 1.00 10.61
N LEU A 11 11.12 0.28 11.72
CA LEU A 11 9.77 0.04 12.24
C LEU A 11 9.09 1.31 12.73
N PHE A 12 9.83 2.17 13.42
CA PHE A 12 9.30 3.46 13.86
C PHE A 12 8.92 4.35 12.67
N TYR A 13 9.69 4.30 11.57
CA TYR A 13 9.37 4.98 10.32
C TYR A 13 8.04 4.51 9.72
N ASP A 14 7.78 3.20 9.73
CA ASP A 14 6.53 2.64 9.19
C ASP A 14 5.28 3.15 9.91
N LEU A 15 5.36 3.40 11.22
CA LEU A 15 4.22 3.89 11.99
C LEU A 15 3.70 5.23 11.47
N LEU A 16 4.58 6.13 11.03
CA LEU A 16 4.18 7.42 10.47
C LEU A 16 3.46 7.26 9.13
N PHE A 17 3.92 6.31 8.31
CA PHE A 17 3.28 6.04 7.02
C PHE A 17 1.95 5.33 7.16
N VAL A 18 1.79 4.44 8.14
CA VAL A 18 0.48 3.84 8.41
C VAL A 18 -0.50 4.88 8.94
N ALA A 19 -0.06 5.82 9.77
CA ALA A 19 -0.92 6.95 10.16
C ALA A 19 -1.37 7.75 8.92
N ALA A 20 -0.46 8.03 7.97
CA ALA A 20 -0.80 8.71 6.72
C ALA A 20 -1.81 7.93 5.86
N VAL A 21 -1.63 6.60 5.76
CA VAL A 21 -2.54 5.72 5.04
C VAL A 21 -3.92 5.64 5.73
N ALA A 22 -3.96 5.57 7.05
CA ALA A 22 -5.21 5.59 7.81
C ALA A 22 -5.98 6.90 7.57
N THR A 23 -5.32 8.06 7.67
CA THR A 23 -5.90 9.37 7.34
C THR A 23 -6.44 9.41 5.92
N THR A 24 -5.69 8.88 4.95
CA THR A 24 -6.14 8.80 3.54
C THR A 24 -7.35 7.87 3.38
N THR A 25 -7.40 6.76 4.13
CA THR A 25 -8.51 5.81 4.12
C THR A 25 -9.81 6.43 4.63
N HIS A 26 -9.74 7.38 5.57
CA HIS A 26 -10.92 8.09 6.06
C HIS A 26 -11.63 8.94 4.98
N VAL A 27 -10.94 9.37 3.93
CA VAL A 27 -11.55 10.07 2.79
C VAL A 27 -12.60 9.21 2.09
N LEU A 28 -12.43 7.88 2.12
CA LEU A 28 -13.39 6.91 1.58
C LEU A 28 -14.64 6.74 2.45
N LEU A 29 -14.73 7.41 3.59
CA LEU A 29 -15.91 7.38 4.47
C LEU A 29 -16.82 8.59 4.26
N HIS A 30 -16.45 9.50 3.34
CA HIS A 30 -17.28 10.65 3.00
C HIS A 30 -18.44 10.22 2.09
N VAL A 31 -19.54 9.83 2.73
CA VAL A 31 -20.76 9.35 2.06
C VAL A 31 -21.74 10.51 1.90
N GLU A 32 -22.13 10.80 0.66
CA GLU A 32 -23.13 11.80 0.32
C GLU A 32 -24.27 11.15 -0.45
N LYS A 33 -25.51 11.30 0.04
CA LYS A 33 -26.72 10.68 -0.56
C LYS A 33 -26.55 9.18 -0.79
N GLY A 34 -25.85 8.49 0.10
CA GLY A 34 -25.59 7.05 0.00
C GLY A 34 -24.55 6.62 -1.04
N TYR A 35 -23.79 7.54 -1.62
CA TYR A 35 -22.69 7.23 -2.55
C TYR A 35 -21.39 7.87 -2.08
N ILE A 36 -20.26 7.29 -2.51
CA ILE A 36 -18.98 7.99 -2.54
C ILE A 36 -18.79 8.47 -3.96
N TYR A 37 -18.73 9.79 -4.16
CA TYR A 37 -18.52 10.34 -5.49
C TYR A 37 -17.14 9.93 -6.04
N PRO A 38 -17.01 9.75 -7.37
CA PRO A 38 -15.73 9.40 -8.00
C PRO A 38 -14.57 10.34 -7.63
N GLU A 39 -14.86 11.59 -7.28
CA GLU A 39 -13.89 12.55 -6.78
C GLU A 39 -13.18 12.06 -5.50
N TYR A 40 -13.90 11.49 -4.53
CA TYR A 40 -13.31 10.98 -3.30
C TYR A 40 -12.47 9.72 -3.54
N LEU A 41 -12.87 8.86 -4.48
CA LEU A 41 -12.06 7.71 -4.92
C LEU A 41 -10.77 8.18 -5.59
N LEU A 42 -10.85 9.23 -6.41
CA LEU A 42 -9.68 9.84 -7.04
C LEU A 42 -8.79 10.52 -5.99
N LYS A 43 -9.35 11.29 -5.04
CA LYS A 43 -8.61 11.90 -3.93
C LYS A 43 -7.87 10.84 -3.12
N PHE A 44 -8.52 9.72 -2.77
CA PHE A 44 -7.87 8.60 -2.10
C PHE A 44 -6.65 8.09 -2.89
N ALA A 45 -6.81 7.79 -4.17
CA ALA A 45 -5.72 7.30 -5.01
C ALA A 45 -4.58 8.33 -5.12
N LEU A 46 -4.93 9.58 -5.37
CA LEU A 46 -4.00 10.69 -5.49
C LEU A 46 -3.22 10.92 -4.18
N MET A 47 -3.86 10.84 -3.01
CA MET A 47 -3.17 10.96 -1.72
C MET A 47 -2.29 9.73 -1.41
N PHE A 48 -2.74 8.53 -1.77
CA PHE A 48 -2.01 7.29 -1.46
C PHE A 48 -0.69 7.17 -2.23
N ILE A 49 -0.67 7.54 -3.51
CA ILE A 49 0.51 7.43 -4.40
C ILE A 49 1.77 8.15 -3.86
N PRO A 50 1.74 9.44 -3.48
CA PRO A 50 2.92 10.15 -2.97
C PRO A 50 3.37 9.62 -1.60
N ILE A 51 2.44 9.18 -0.74
CA ILE A 51 2.76 8.50 0.52
C ILE A 51 3.54 7.21 0.22
N TRP A 52 3.03 6.41 -0.71
CA TRP A 52 3.66 5.16 -1.12
C TRP A 52 5.07 5.35 -1.69
N TRP A 53 5.25 6.31 -2.59
CA TRP A 53 6.55 6.55 -3.23
C TRP A 53 7.57 7.18 -2.29
N SER A 54 7.11 7.96 -1.32
CA SER A 54 7.95 8.48 -0.24
C SER A 54 8.50 7.34 0.62
N TRP A 55 7.63 6.43 1.08
CA TRP A 55 8.04 5.26 1.86
C TRP A 55 8.93 4.30 1.06
N THR A 56 8.52 3.99 -0.18
CA THR A 56 9.24 3.06 -1.05
C THR A 56 10.64 3.57 -1.36
N GLY A 57 10.79 4.87 -1.62
CA GLY A 57 12.10 5.47 -1.87
C GLY A 57 13.08 5.20 -0.75
N GLN A 58 12.64 5.40 0.50
CA GLN A 58 13.49 5.17 1.66
C GLN A 58 13.75 3.70 1.93
N THR A 59 12.71 2.86 1.87
CA THR A 59 12.85 1.40 2.06
C THR A 59 13.80 0.81 1.02
N MET A 60 13.76 1.28 -0.23
CA MET A 60 14.67 0.82 -1.28
C MET A 60 16.10 1.36 -1.13
N PHE A 61 16.27 2.59 -0.65
CA PHE A 61 17.59 3.10 -0.28
C PHE A 61 18.21 2.25 0.83
N ILE A 62 17.47 2.03 1.92
CA ILE A 62 17.92 1.20 3.03
C ILE A 62 18.20 -0.21 2.54
N ASN A 63 17.34 -0.83 1.73
CA ASN A 63 17.56 -2.19 1.24
C ASN A 63 18.89 -2.35 0.48
N ARG A 64 19.19 -1.43 -0.45
CA ARG A 64 20.37 -1.51 -1.33
C ARG A 64 21.66 -1.03 -0.67
N PHE A 65 21.58 0.04 0.11
CA PHE A 65 22.74 0.81 0.59
C PHE A 65 22.76 1.04 2.10
N GLY A 66 21.68 0.67 2.80
CA GLY A 66 21.50 0.95 4.22
C GLY A 66 22.57 0.29 5.08
N GLN A 67 23.29 1.11 5.84
CA GLN A 67 24.25 0.73 6.87
C GLN A 67 23.91 1.56 8.11
N ASP A 68 24.09 0.97 9.30
CA ASP A 68 23.64 1.59 10.55
C ASP A 68 24.59 2.69 11.05
N PHE A 69 24.66 3.79 10.30
CA PHE A 69 25.51 4.94 10.60
C PHE A 69 24.69 6.14 11.04
N LEU A 70 25.30 6.99 11.86
CA LEU A 70 24.69 8.20 12.42
C LEU A 70 24.06 9.08 11.34
N HIS A 71 24.76 9.31 10.22
CA HIS A 71 24.25 10.16 9.14
C HIS A 71 22.97 9.58 8.52
N GLN A 72 22.87 8.26 8.31
CA GLN A 72 21.68 7.62 7.77
C GLN A 72 20.50 7.70 8.75
N ARG A 73 20.76 7.56 10.05
CA ARG A 73 19.75 7.77 11.10
C ARG A 73 19.22 9.19 11.11
N ILE A 74 20.10 10.19 11.00
CA ILE A 74 19.70 11.61 10.92
C ILE A 74 18.79 11.85 9.71
N PHE A 75 19.12 11.31 8.53
CA PHE A 75 18.26 11.43 7.35
C PHE A 75 16.86 10.84 7.58
N ILE A 76 16.76 9.65 8.19
CA ILE A 76 15.46 9.03 8.48
C ILE A 76 14.65 9.88 9.46
N ILE A 77 15.29 10.39 10.52
CA ILE A 77 14.63 11.26 11.52
C ILE A 77 14.14 12.56 10.87
N LEU A 78 14.94 13.19 10.00
CA LEU A 78 14.52 14.38 9.27
C LEU A 78 13.36 14.08 8.31
N GLN A 79 13.40 12.94 7.61
CA GLN A 79 12.29 12.50 6.78
C GLN A 79 11.01 12.31 7.61
N MET A 80 11.10 11.73 8.81
CA MET A 80 9.93 11.58 9.70
C MET A 80 9.26 12.93 9.99
N LEU A 81 10.02 14.00 10.22
CA LEU A 81 9.45 15.34 10.42
C LEU A 81 8.65 15.80 9.20
N PHE A 82 9.20 15.61 8.00
CA PHE A 82 8.48 15.95 6.76
C PHE A 82 7.28 15.05 6.50
N VAL A 83 7.33 13.76 6.88
CA VAL A 83 6.18 12.87 6.83
C VAL A 83 5.08 13.35 7.77
N LEU A 84 5.40 13.82 8.98
CA LEU A 84 4.38 14.40 9.88
C LEU A 84 3.68 15.60 9.25
N VAL A 85 4.44 16.52 8.63
CA VAL A 85 3.87 17.67 7.92
C VAL A 85 3.02 17.23 6.73
N MET A 86 3.48 16.24 5.96
CA MET A 86 2.72 15.69 4.83
C MET A 86 1.41 15.07 5.33
N THR A 87 1.46 14.23 6.37
CA THR A 87 0.31 13.54 6.95
C THR A 87 -0.71 14.50 7.54
N SER A 88 -0.27 15.54 8.25
CA SER A 88 -1.19 16.55 8.80
C SER A 88 -1.91 17.37 7.73
N SER A 89 -1.46 17.30 6.49
CA SER A 89 -2.03 18.01 5.34
C SER A 89 -3.04 17.17 4.56
N LEU A 90 -3.20 15.88 4.90
CA LEU A 90 -4.15 14.99 4.25
C LEU A 90 -5.55 15.26 4.81
N SER A 91 -6.40 15.84 3.97
CA SER A 91 -7.78 16.21 4.31
C SER A 91 -8.66 16.15 3.06
N GLU A 92 -9.98 16.02 3.26
CA GLU A 92 -10.98 16.17 2.19
C GLU A 92 -10.93 17.54 1.50
N ASP A 93 -10.55 18.57 2.28
CA ASP A 93 -10.30 19.95 1.84
C ASP A 93 -8.83 20.18 1.46
N PHE A 94 -8.24 19.23 0.73
CA PHE A 94 -6.81 19.20 0.38
C PHE A 94 -6.27 20.52 -0.19
N ASP A 95 -7.09 21.26 -0.93
CA ASP A 95 -6.74 22.53 -1.56
C ASP A 95 -6.20 23.58 -0.58
N GLN A 96 -6.71 23.60 0.65
CA GLN A 96 -6.26 24.53 1.71
C GLN A 96 -4.90 24.12 2.30
N TYR A 97 -4.61 22.82 2.28
CA TYR A 97 -3.41 22.22 2.87
C TYR A 97 -2.33 21.86 1.84
N TYR A 98 -2.51 22.34 0.60
CA TYR A 98 -1.60 22.06 -0.52
C TYR A 98 -0.14 22.41 -0.23
N PHE A 99 0.14 23.62 0.29
CA PHE A 99 1.53 24.06 0.52
C PHE A 99 2.22 23.25 1.62
N PRO A 100 1.62 23.04 2.81
CA PRO A 100 2.15 22.09 3.79
C PRO A 100 2.39 20.68 3.21
N PHE A 101 1.45 20.16 2.42
CA PHE A 101 1.63 18.86 1.75
C PHE A 101 2.85 18.87 0.83
N LEU A 102 2.99 19.89 -0.02
CA LEU A 102 4.09 20.03 -0.96
C LEU A 102 5.44 20.10 -0.22
N ILE A 103 5.53 20.87 0.87
CA ILE A 103 6.74 20.96 1.70
C ILE A 103 7.10 19.59 2.29
N GLY A 104 6.12 18.88 2.84
CA GLY A 104 6.32 17.53 3.38
C GLY A 104 6.81 16.56 2.31
N TYR A 105 6.11 16.48 1.18
CA TYR A 105 6.47 15.59 0.07
C TYR A 105 7.86 15.92 -0.50
N ILE A 106 8.12 17.18 -0.87
CA ILE A 106 9.41 17.61 -1.40
C ILE A 106 10.52 17.36 -0.39
N GLY A 107 10.31 17.63 0.90
CA GLY A 107 11.29 17.40 1.94
C GLY A 107 11.69 15.93 2.04
N VAL A 108 10.73 15.00 2.08
CA VAL A 108 11.03 13.56 2.10
C VAL A 108 11.80 13.15 0.84
N ARG A 109 11.32 13.52 -0.34
CA ARG A 109 11.90 13.11 -1.62
C ARG A 109 13.26 13.73 -1.88
N ALA A 110 13.47 14.99 -1.52
CA ALA A 110 14.76 15.66 -1.61
C ALA A 110 15.79 14.97 -0.71
N LEU A 111 15.43 14.63 0.54
CA LEU A 111 16.33 13.89 1.43
C LEU A 111 16.69 12.53 0.86
N THR A 112 15.73 11.77 0.31
CA THR A 112 16.04 10.49 -0.37
C THR A 112 16.98 10.69 -1.56
N ALA A 113 16.75 11.69 -2.41
CA ALA A 113 17.61 12.01 -3.54
C ALA A 113 19.04 12.37 -3.09
N ILE A 114 19.16 13.20 -2.05
CA ILE A 114 20.45 13.56 -1.44
C ILE A 114 21.15 12.32 -0.89
N GLN A 115 20.46 11.41 -0.21
CA GLN A 115 21.06 10.17 0.30
C GLN A 115 21.68 9.34 -0.83
N TYR A 116 21.01 9.20 -1.97
CA TYR A 116 21.57 8.53 -3.14
C TYR A 116 22.81 9.27 -3.71
N LEU A 117 22.79 10.60 -3.73
CA LEU A 117 23.92 11.42 -4.18
C LEU A 117 25.10 11.46 -3.20
N VAL A 118 24.87 11.22 -1.92
CA VAL A 118 25.92 11.06 -0.92
C VAL A 118 26.54 9.66 -1.05
N VAL A 119 25.71 8.62 -1.12
CA VAL A 119 26.22 7.24 -1.11
C VAL A 119 26.95 6.84 -2.39
N GLN A 120 26.65 7.48 -3.54
CA GLN A 120 27.44 7.26 -4.77
C GLN A 120 28.94 7.58 -4.62
N ASN A 121 29.32 8.42 -3.65
CA ASN A 121 30.72 8.74 -3.38
C ASN A 121 31.39 7.72 -2.44
N LEU A 122 30.58 6.87 -1.79
CA LEU A 122 31.03 5.82 -0.88
C LEU A 122 31.04 4.43 -1.54
N GLU A 123 30.32 4.26 -2.64
CA GLU A 123 30.20 3.01 -3.39
C GLU A 123 31.04 3.04 -4.67
N GLU A 124 31.32 1.86 -5.22
CA GLU A 124 32.07 1.69 -6.48
C GLU A 124 31.27 0.90 -7.53
N GLY A 125 31.74 0.91 -8.78
CA GLY A 125 31.19 0.10 -9.87
C GLY A 125 29.69 0.30 -10.15
N ASP A 126 28.96 -0.81 -10.26
CA ASP A 126 27.53 -0.80 -10.60
C ASP A 126 26.66 -0.16 -9.50
N ARG A 127 27.05 -0.30 -8.23
CA ARG A 127 26.34 0.31 -7.10
C ARG A 127 26.41 1.83 -7.13
N LYS A 128 27.59 2.39 -7.42
CA LYS A 128 27.77 3.83 -7.67
C LYS A 128 26.90 4.32 -8.83
N THR A 129 26.90 3.57 -9.93
CA THR A 129 26.11 3.92 -11.13
C THR A 129 24.61 3.95 -10.83
N ALA A 130 24.11 2.94 -10.12
CA ALA A 130 22.71 2.89 -9.71
C ALA A 130 22.35 4.02 -8.74
N ALA A 131 23.21 4.32 -7.75
CA ALA A 131 22.99 5.41 -6.80
C ALA A 131 22.97 6.78 -7.50
N ARG A 132 23.92 7.05 -8.39
CA ARG A 132 23.96 8.29 -9.19
C ARG A 132 22.72 8.47 -10.04
N PHE A 133 22.31 7.40 -10.74
CA PHE A 133 21.12 7.40 -11.58
C PHE A 133 19.86 7.73 -10.77
N LEU A 134 19.61 7.00 -9.67
CA LEU A 134 18.44 7.23 -8.81
C LEU A 134 18.47 8.63 -8.18
N GLY A 135 19.60 9.06 -7.63
CA GLY A 135 19.74 10.38 -7.01
C GLY A 135 19.50 11.54 -7.97
N THR A 136 20.02 11.44 -9.19
CA THR A 136 19.83 12.49 -10.22
C THR A 136 18.39 12.52 -10.72
N CYS A 137 17.82 11.36 -11.05
CA CYS A 137 16.46 11.28 -11.58
C CYS A 137 15.40 11.67 -10.55
N PHE A 138 15.55 11.25 -9.29
CA PHE A 138 14.68 11.71 -8.21
C PHE A 138 14.86 13.21 -7.93
N GLY A 139 16.09 13.74 -8.05
CA GLY A 139 16.31 15.18 -7.99
C GLY A 139 15.55 15.97 -9.07
N ILE A 140 15.46 15.42 -10.30
CA ILE A 140 14.65 16.00 -11.38
C ILE A 140 13.16 15.94 -11.03
N GLY A 141 12.66 14.80 -10.54
CA GLY A 141 11.26 14.64 -10.11
C GLY A 141 10.88 15.62 -8.99
N VAL A 142 11.78 15.82 -8.03
CA VAL A 142 11.66 16.83 -6.97
C VAL A 142 11.60 18.23 -7.54
N LEU A 143 12.50 18.59 -8.47
CA LEU A 143 12.52 19.90 -9.09
C LEU A 143 11.22 20.19 -9.85
N ILE A 144 10.74 19.24 -10.65
CA ILE A 144 9.47 19.36 -11.38
C ILE A 144 8.31 19.54 -10.39
N SER A 145 8.25 18.71 -9.35
CA SER A 145 7.19 18.79 -8.34
C SER A 145 7.23 20.14 -7.60
N PHE A 146 8.42 20.66 -7.30
CA PHE A 146 8.61 21.95 -6.65
C PHE A 146 8.12 23.13 -7.51
N LEU A 147 8.27 23.04 -8.83
CA LEU A 147 7.78 24.09 -9.75
C LEU A 147 6.26 24.28 -9.68
N SER A 148 5.50 23.34 -9.11
CA SER A 148 4.07 23.50 -8.88
C SER A 148 3.71 24.73 -8.04
N ILE A 149 4.65 25.26 -7.25
CA ILE A 149 4.47 26.49 -6.44
C ILE A 149 4.15 27.73 -7.30
N PHE A 150 4.55 27.72 -8.57
CA PHE A 150 4.36 28.85 -9.49
C PHE A 150 3.03 28.79 -10.25
N PHE A 151 2.18 27.80 -9.98
CA PHE A 151 0.92 27.59 -10.68
C PHE A 151 -0.27 27.60 -9.71
N ASP A 152 -1.42 28.02 -10.22
CA ASP A 152 -2.69 28.04 -9.50
C ASP A 152 -3.68 27.00 -10.07
N SER A 153 -4.82 26.82 -9.37
CA SER A 153 -5.92 25.94 -9.78
C SER A 153 -5.45 24.49 -10.01
N TRP A 154 -6.01 23.80 -11.01
CA TRP A 154 -5.70 22.40 -11.30
C TRP A 154 -4.27 22.18 -11.85
N ILE A 155 -3.65 23.23 -12.41
CA ILE A 155 -2.32 23.13 -13.04
C ILE A 155 -1.25 22.81 -11.99
N ARG A 156 -1.38 23.35 -10.77
CA ARG A 156 -0.47 23.02 -9.66
C ARG A 156 -0.39 21.52 -9.39
N TYR A 157 -1.54 20.85 -9.41
CA TYR A 157 -1.63 19.40 -9.23
C TYR A 157 -1.00 18.67 -10.41
N ALA A 158 -1.29 19.09 -11.65
CA ALA A 158 -0.70 18.47 -12.83
C ALA A 158 0.83 18.51 -12.80
N VAL A 159 1.42 19.64 -12.41
CA VAL A 159 2.89 19.80 -12.30
C VAL A 159 3.48 18.96 -11.15
N LEU A 160 2.83 18.95 -9.99
CA LEU A 160 3.20 18.09 -8.86
C LEU A 160 3.21 16.60 -9.28
N TYR A 161 2.12 16.13 -9.87
CA TYR A 161 2.01 14.73 -10.30
C TYR A 161 2.91 14.41 -11.48
N ALA A 162 3.27 15.36 -12.34
CA ALA A 162 4.28 15.15 -13.37
C ALA A 162 5.63 14.74 -12.75
N GLY A 163 6.04 15.39 -11.66
CA GLY A 163 7.26 15.01 -10.94
C GLY A 163 7.13 13.66 -10.20
N ILE A 164 5.99 13.38 -9.57
CA ILE A 164 5.70 12.06 -8.98
C ILE A 164 5.77 10.95 -10.05
N ILE A 165 5.22 11.19 -11.24
CA ILE A 165 5.25 10.24 -12.36
C ILE A 165 6.68 9.95 -12.80
N VAL A 166 7.57 10.95 -12.80
CA VAL A 166 9.00 10.73 -13.03
C VAL A 166 9.56 9.74 -11.99
N ASP A 167 9.27 9.94 -10.69
CA ASP A 167 9.73 9.04 -9.63
C ASP A 167 9.20 7.60 -9.79
N VAL A 168 7.94 7.45 -10.20
CA VAL A 168 7.32 6.15 -10.50
C VAL A 168 8.03 5.47 -11.66
N ILE A 169 8.26 6.20 -12.75
CA ILE A 169 8.67 5.60 -14.02
C ILE A 169 10.19 5.36 -14.09
N VAL A 170 10.99 6.17 -13.41
CA VAL A 170 12.46 6.12 -13.43
C VAL A 170 13.02 4.73 -13.11
N PRO A 171 12.58 4.00 -12.06
CA PRO A 171 13.07 2.66 -11.78
C PRO A 171 12.72 1.61 -12.83
N VAL A 172 11.69 1.85 -13.66
CA VAL A 172 11.30 0.95 -14.75
C VAL A 172 12.27 1.10 -15.93
N PHE A 173 12.52 2.32 -16.39
CA PHE A 173 13.49 2.57 -17.46
C PHE A 173 14.94 2.37 -17.01
N GLY A 174 15.23 2.59 -15.72
CA GLY A 174 16.51 2.35 -15.09
C GLY A 174 16.84 0.89 -14.80
N ARG A 175 15.96 -0.06 -15.15
CA ARG A 175 16.09 -1.48 -14.77
C ARG A 175 17.46 -2.08 -15.09
N LYS A 176 18.06 -1.69 -16.23
CA LYS A 176 19.41 -2.16 -16.64
C LYS A 176 20.52 -1.82 -15.63
N TYR A 177 20.39 -0.72 -14.90
CA TYR A 177 21.32 -0.33 -13.83
C TYR A 177 20.92 -1.02 -12.52
N LEU A 178 19.62 -1.06 -12.24
CA LEU A 178 19.09 -1.52 -10.96
C LEU A 178 19.22 -3.02 -10.73
N VAL A 179 19.26 -3.83 -11.79
CA VAL A 179 19.48 -5.29 -11.69
C VAL A 179 20.94 -5.61 -11.35
N LYS A 180 21.88 -4.69 -11.59
CA LYS A 180 23.29 -4.89 -11.19
C LYS A 180 23.54 -4.53 -9.73
N ALA A 181 22.79 -3.57 -9.21
CA ALA A 181 22.76 -3.23 -7.78
C ALA A 181 21.63 -3.99 -7.07
N LEU A 182 21.75 -5.32 -6.95
CA LEU A 182 20.68 -6.22 -6.51
C LEU A 182 20.07 -5.83 -5.15
N THR A 183 18.76 -6.01 -5.03
CA THR A 183 18.04 -5.89 -3.77
C THR A 183 18.20 -7.14 -2.92
N ASN A 184 18.17 -6.98 -1.60
CA ASN A 184 17.96 -8.10 -0.68
C ASN A 184 16.46 -8.40 -0.63
N THR A 185 16.02 -9.44 -1.34
CA THR A 185 14.60 -9.81 -1.47
C THR A 185 13.99 -10.24 -0.14
N ALA A 186 14.73 -10.96 0.72
CA ALA A 186 14.27 -11.35 2.05
C ALA A 186 13.92 -10.11 2.90
N HIS A 187 14.86 -9.18 3.03
CA HIS A 187 14.66 -7.93 3.75
C HIS A 187 13.55 -7.07 3.12
N LEU A 188 13.43 -7.06 1.78
CA LEU A 188 12.38 -6.29 1.12
C LEU A 188 11.01 -6.85 1.45
N LEU A 189 10.81 -8.17 1.29
CA LEU A 189 9.56 -8.82 1.64
C LEU A 189 9.22 -8.67 3.13
N GLU A 190 10.23 -8.74 4.00
CA GLU A 190 10.05 -8.52 5.44
C GLU A 190 9.50 -7.12 5.74
N ARG A 191 10.08 -6.06 5.15
CA ARG A 191 9.58 -4.67 5.31
C ARG A 191 8.14 -4.50 4.82
N PHE A 192 7.83 -5.06 3.65
CA PHE A 192 6.48 -4.99 3.09
C PHE A 192 5.47 -5.81 3.91
N ALA A 193 5.88 -6.96 4.45
CA ALA A 193 5.06 -7.77 5.34
C ALA A 193 4.79 -7.06 6.67
N LEU A 194 5.79 -6.38 7.25
CA LEU A 194 5.61 -5.59 8.47
C LEU A 194 4.66 -4.41 8.23
N LEU A 195 4.82 -3.67 7.12
CA LEU A 195 3.89 -2.60 6.78
C LEU A 195 2.46 -3.13 6.57
N THR A 196 2.33 -4.29 5.89
CA THR A 196 1.04 -4.97 5.70
C THR A 196 0.42 -5.40 7.04
N LEU A 197 1.22 -5.88 7.99
CA LEU A 197 0.76 -6.25 9.34
C LEU A 197 0.16 -5.05 10.07
N ILE A 198 0.88 -3.91 10.04
CA ILE A 198 0.42 -2.69 10.72
C ILE A 198 -0.85 -2.17 10.03
N LEU A 199 -0.95 -2.27 8.69
CA LEU A 199 -2.16 -1.86 7.96
C LEU A 199 -3.38 -2.78 8.22
N PHE A 200 -3.18 -4.10 8.47
CA PHE A 200 -4.27 -4.94 8.99
C PHE A 200 -4.85 -4.39 10.29
N GLY A 201 -4.05 -3.69 11.09
CA GLY A 201 -4.49 -2.94 12.26
C GLY A 201 -5.62 -1.95 11.95
N GLU A 202 -5.62 -1.28 10.79
CA GLU A 202 -6.71 -0.36 10.40
C GLU A 202 -8.03 -1.10 10.15
N SER A 203 -7.98 -2.34 9.64
CA SER A 203 -9.17 -3.19 9.50
C SER A 203 -9.70 -3.66 10.86
N VAL A 204 -8.79 -3.94 11.81
CA VAL A 204 -9.15 -4.27 13.20
C VAL A 204 -9.80 -3.06 13.88
N VAL A 205 -9.21 -1.87 13.75
CA VAL A 205 -9.78 -0.60 14.26
C VAL A 205 -11.17 -0.34 13.65
N SER A 206 -11.32 -0.58 12.34
CA SER A 206 -12.61 -0.48 11.65
C SER A 206 -13.67 -1.43 12.23
N THR A 207 -13.27 -2.64 12.60
CA THR A 207 -14.15 -3.62 13.29
C THR A 207 -14.50 -3.16 14.72
N LEU A 208 -13.56 -2.53 15.44
CA LEU A 208 -13.82 -1.98 16.77
C LEU A 208 -14.82 -0.82 16.74
N PHE A 209 -14.80 0.02 15.69
CA PHE A 209 -15.81 1.07 15.51
C PHE A 209 -17.22 0.50 15.30
N VAL A 210 -17.35 -0.72 14.76
CA VAL A 210 -18.63 -1.43 14.67
C VAL A 210 -19.06 -1.97 16.04
N LEU A 211 -18.12 -2.49 16.83
CA LEU A 211 -18.34 -2.95 18.21
C LEU A 211 -18.46 -1.77 19.20
N GLN A 212 -19.52 -0.95 19.11
CA GLN A 212 -19.75 0.09 20.12
C GLN A 212 -20.42 -0.49 21.39
N PRO A 213 -19.77 -0.41 22.57
CA PRO A 213 -20.25 -1.07 23.80
C PRO A 213 -21.59 -0.55 24.33
N GLN A 214 -21.96 0.68 23.98
CA GLN A 214 -23.11 1.40 24.55
C GLN A 214 -24.45 1.00 23.91
N LYS A 215 -24.42 0.21 22.83
CA LYS A 215 -25.58 -0.31 22.10
C LYS A 215 -25.34 -1.77 21.73
N GLY A 216 -25.14 -2.63 22.73
CA GLY A 216 -24.86 -4.07 22.52
C GLY A 216 -25.99 -4.80 21.78
N ASP A 217 -25.99 -4.69 20.45
CA ASP A 217 -26.86 -5.38 19.52
C ASP A 217 -26.14 -6.64 19.00
N TRP A 218 -26.84 -7.77 18.99
CA TRP A 218 -26.31 -9.02 18.44
C TRP A 218 -25.88 -8.87 16.97
N ASN A 219 -26.51 -7.97 16.21
CA ASN A 219 -26.10 -7.72 14.83
C ASN A 219 -24.69 -7.14 14.72
N SER A 220 -24.31 -6.19 15.58
CA SER A 220 -22.97 -5.59 15.55
C SER A 220 -21.92 -6.59 16.00
N ILE A 221 -22.25 -7.41 17.01
CA ILE A 221 -21.39 -8.50 17.49
C ILE A 221 -21.15 -9.52 16.37
N SER A 222 -22.22 -10.03 15.74
CA SER A 222 -22.12 -11.02 14.66
C SER A 222 -21.38 -10.48 13.44
N PHE A 223 -21.67 -9.26 13.00
CA PHE A 223 -20.97 -8.63 11.88
C PHE A 223 -19.47 -8.47 12.17
N SER A 224 -19.13 -8.10 13.40
CA SER A 224 -17.73 -7.90 13.81
C SER A 224 -16.98 -9.21 13.94
N ILE A 225 -17.62 -10.28 14.42
CA ILE A 225 -17.04 -11.63 14.43
C ILE A 225 -16.69 -12.05 12.99
N ILE A 226 -17.63 -11.91 12.04
CA ILE A 226 -17.38 -12.27 10.64
C ILE A 226 -16.29 -11.39 10.04
N SER A 227 -16.30 -10.08 10.32
CA SER A 227 -15.26 -9.14 9.87
C SER A 227 -13.89 -9.52 10.40
N PHE A 228 -13.79 -9.95 11.67
CA PHE A 228 -12.55 -10.40 12.26
C PHE A 228 -12.07 -11.73 11.64
N ILE A 229 -12.98 -12.66 11.35
CA ILE A 229 -12.64 -13.91 10.63
C ILE A 229 -12.16 -13.60 9.21
N LEU A 230 -12.74 -12.63 8.50
CA LEU A 230 -12.22 -12.14 7.22
C LEU A 230 -10.77 -11.68 7.38
N ILE A 231 -10.51 -10.78 8.33
CA ILE A 231 -9.17 -10.21 8.59
C ILE A 231 -8.16 -11.33 8.89
N ILE A 232 -8.52 -12.30 9.75
CA ILE A 232 -7.66 -13.46 10.05
C ILE A 232 -7.41 -14.30 8.80
N SER A 233 -8.44 -14.53 7.97
CA SER A 233 -8.30 -15.35 6.75
C SER A 233 -7.38 -14.69 5.73
N MET A 234 -7.48 -13.36 5.58
CA MET A 234 -6.58 -12.56 4.76
C MET A 234 -5.15 -12.53 5.33
N TRP A 235 -5.02 -12.36 6.64
CA TRP A 235 -3.74 -12.41 7.33
C TRP A 235 -3.05 -13.77 7.10
N TRP A 236 -3.79 -14.87 7.30
CA TRP A 236 -3.29 -16.22 7.06
C TRP A 236 -2.84 -16.35 5.61
N GLN A 237 -3.70 -15.97 4.66
CA GLN A 237 -3.38 -16.02 3.24
C GLN A 237 -2.07 -15.29 2.93
N TYR A 238 -1.89 -14.06 3.42
CA TYR A 238 -0.71 -13.27 3.12
C TYR A 238 0.56 -13.81 3.78
N PHE A 239 0.55 -14.01 5.10
CA PHE A 239 1.77 -14.30 5.87
C PHE A 239 2.31 -15.71 5.63
N ASP A 240 1.45 -16.73 5.51
CA ASP A 240 1.90 -18.07 5.17
C ASP A 240 2.53 -18.13 3.77
N ASN A 241 2.01 -17.33 2.83
CA ASN A 241 2.61 -17.23 1.49
C ASN A 241 4.02 -16.62 1.54
N VAL A 242 4.18 -15.50 2.25
CA VAL A 242 5.48 -14.82 2.40
C VAL A 242 6.50 -15.68 3.15
N GLU A 243 6.06 -16.43 4.16
CA GLU A 243 6.94 -17.23 5.00
C GLU A 243 7.32 -18.56 4.35
N LYS A 244 6.35 -19.29 3.80
CA LYS A 244 6.52 -20.71 3.42
C LYS A 244 6.60 -20.94 1.91
N LYS A 245 6.02 -20.06 1.08
CA LYS A 245 5.85 -20.33 -0.36
C LYS A 245 6.73 -19.46 -1.25
N VAL A 246 7.10 -18.27 -0.81
CA VAL A 246 7.96 -17.34 -1.56
C VAL A 246 9.44 -17.70 -1.43
N ASP A 247 10.12 -17.84 -2.57
CA ASP A 247 11.56 -18.00 -2.68
C ASP A 247 12.28 -16.66 -2.52
N LYS A 248 12.81 -16.46 -1.31
CA LYS A 248 13.55 -15.25 -0.93
C LYS A 248 14.95 -15.17 -1.54
N SER A 249 15.43 -16.22 -2.20
CA SER A 249 16.73 -16.25 -2.89
C SER A 249 16.69 -15.62 -4.29
N ILE A 250 15.50 -15.42 -4.86
CA ILE A 250 15.33 -14.74 -6.14
C ILE A 250 15.75 -13.28 -6.00
N HIS A 251 16.84 -12.90 -6.66
CA HIS A 251 17.32 -11.52 -6.69
C HIS A 251 16.86 -10.80 -7.95
N GLY A 252 16.49 -9.53 -7.80
CA GLY A 252 16.08 -8.68 -8.91
C GLY A 252 16.19 -7.21 -8.54
N ALA A 253 15.49 -6.36 -9.28
CA ALA A 253 15.43 -4.93 -8.97
C ALA A 253 14.23 -4.55 -8.06
N GLY A 254 13.36 -5.52 -7.73
CA GLY A 254 12.29 -5.37 -6.73
C GLY A 254 10.98 -4.78 -7.25
N GLN A 255 10.88 -4.43 -8.54
CA GLN A 255 9.72 -3.71 -9.09
C GLN A 255 8.40 -4.45 -8.85
N THR A 256 8.29 -5.75 -9.16
CA THR A 256 7.04 -6.49 -8.94
C THR A 256 6.57 -6.41 -7.49
N ILE A 257 7.49 -6.53 -6.52
CA ILE A 257 7.17 -6.39 -5.09
C ILE A 257 6.64 -4.97 -4.83
N ILE A 258 7.34 -3.94 -5.32
CA ILE A 258 6.93 -2.54 -5.13
C ILE A 258 5.54 -2.27 -5.74
N TYR A 259 5.37 -2.46 -7.05
CA TYR A 259 4.12 -2.10 -7.72
C TYR A 259 2.95 -2.98 -7.30
N GLY A 260 3.19 -4.28 -7.07
CA GLY A 260 2.13 -5.17 -6.64
C GLY A 260 1.63 -4.84 -5.24
N HIS A 261 2.52 -4.54 -4.29
CA HIS A 261 2.09 -4.21 -2.94
C HIS A 261 1.46 -2.83 -2.80
N LEU A 262 1.73 -1.88 -3.71
CA LEU A 262 0.92 -0.65 -3.79
C LEU A 262 -0.58 -1.00 -3.86
N PHE A 263 -0.94 -1.89 -4.79
CA PHE A 263 -2.32 -2.31 -4.97
C PHE A 263 -2.83 -3.21 -3.82
N ILE A 264 -1.97 -4.06 -3.24
CA ILE A 264 -2.33 -4.83 -2.03
C ILE A 264 -2.72 -3.87 -0.89
N LEU A 265 -1.89 -2.87 -0.59
CA LEU A 265 -2.15 -1.96 0.52
C LEU A 265 -3.33 -1.02 0.24
N MET A 266 -3.48 -0.52 -1.00
CA MET A 266 -4.68 0.24 -1.38
C MET A 266 -5.95 -0.61 -1.21
N SER A 267 -5.92 -1.88 -1.62
CA SER A 267 -7.07 -2.78 -1.44
C SER A 267 -7.37 -3.07 0.03
N LEU A 268 -6.35 -3.21 0.89
CA LEU A 268 -6.53 -3.37 2.33
C LEU A 268 -7.19 -2.14 2.97
N SER A 269 -6.76 -0.93 2.57
CA SER A 269 -7.43 0.31 2.98
C SER A 269 -8.89 0.36 2.53
N MET A 270 -9.18 -0.03 1.29
CA MET A 270 -10.56 -0.10 0.78
C MET A 270 -11.40 -1.14 1.52
N ILE A 271 -10.84 -2.29 1.90
CA ILE A 271 -11.52 -3.32 2.69
C ILE A 271 -11.79 -2.80 4.12
N ALA A 272 -10.83 -2.12 4.74
CA ALA A 272 -11.03 -1.48 6.04
C ALA A 272 -12.14 -0.42 5.99
N ALA A 273 -12.17 0.42 4.95
CA ALA A 273 -13.27 1.35 4.70
C ALA A 273 -14.61 0.61 4.48
N SER A 274 -14.61 -0.50 3.74
CA SER A 274 -15.81 -1.30 3.48
C SER A 274 -16.43 -1.84 4.76
N ILE A 275 -15.65 -2.28 5.75
CA ILE A 275 -16.16 -2.74 7.06
C ILE A 275 -16.99 -1.63 7.73
N LYS A 276 -16.47 -0.39 7.73
CA LYS A 276 -17.19 0.77 8.29
C LYS A 276 -18.42 1.10 7.45
N LEU A 277 -18.27 1.21 6.13
CA LEU A 277 -19.35 1.58 5.20
C LEU A 277 -20.53 0.59 5.22
N MET A 278 -20.27 -0.71 5.37
CA MET A 278 -21.29 -1.76 5.37
C MET A 278 -22.14 -1.79 6.65
N PHE A 279 -21.73 -1.11 7.73
CA PHE A 279 -22.43 -1.19 9.01
C PHE A 279 -22.78 0.17 9.61
N LEU A 280 -21.88 1.15 9.54
CA LEU A 280 -22.04 2.45 10.22
C LEU A 280 -22.69 3.53 9.34
N TYR A 281 -22.72 3.33 8.01
CA TYR A 281 -23.17 4.32 7.06
C TYR A 281 -24.35 3.78 6.24
N GLU A 282 -25.27 4.68 5.90
CA GLU A 282 -26.35 4.38 4.95
C GLU A 282 -25.81 4.58 3.53
N VAL A 283 -25.41 3.48 2.89
CA VAL A 283 -24.85 3.46 1.53
C VAL A 283 -25.77 2.68 0.61
N HIS A 284 -25.92 3.13 -0.64
CA HIS A 284 -26.68 2.41 -1.63
C HIS A 284 -26.11 1.01 -1.88
N TYR A 285 -26.98 0.02 -1.89
CA TYR A 285 -26.62 -1.39 -2.00
C TYR A 285 -25.73 -1.71 -3.20
N SER A 286 -26.06 -1.17 -4.38
CA SER A 286 -25.26 -1.39 -5.58
C SER A 286 -23.86 -0.82 -5.43
N PHE A 287 -23.72 0.38 -4.88
CA PHE A 287 -22.43 1.01 -4.68
C PHE A 287 -21.54 0.18 -3.73
N ILE A 288 -22.06 -0.21 -2.56
CA ILE A 288 -21.27 -0.98 -1.60
C ILE A 288 -20.85 -2.34 -2.18
N LEU A 289 -21.71 -2.95 -2.99
CA LEU A 289 -21.41 -4.20 -3.69
C LEU A 289 -20.23 -4.04 -4.67
N TYR A 290 -20.27 -3.05 -5.56
CA TYR A 290 -19.16 -2.78 -6.49
C TYR A 290 -17.87 -2.42 -5.74
N PHE A 291 -17.97 -1.61 -4.69
CA PHE A 291 -16.83 -1.14 -3.93
C PHE A 291 -16.12 -2.29 -3.19
N VAL A 292 -16.86 -3.12 -2.45
CA VAL A 292 -16.27 -4.22 -1.68
C VAL A 292 -15.72 -5.31 -2.61
N PHE A 293 -16.44 -5.70 -3.66
CA PHE A 293 -15.95 -6.74 -4.59
C PHE A 293 -14.76 -6.25 -5.42
N SER A 294 -14.73 -4.98 -5.84
CA SER A 294 -13.55 -4.43 -6.54
C SER A 294 -12.33 -4.35 -5.62
N SER A 295 -12.52 -4.03 -4.34
CA SER A 295 -11.43 -4.05 -3.34
C SER A 295 -10.84 -5.45 -3.16
N VAL A 296 -11.69 -6.47 -3.03
CA VAL A 296 -11.26 -7.88 -2.89
C VAL A 296 -10.63 -8.40 -4.18
N LEU A 297 -11.17 -8.06 -5.34
CA LEU A 297 -10.60 -8.42 -6.63
C LEU A 297 -9.20 -7.80 -6.81
N LEU A 298 -9.04 -6.53 -6.44
CA LEU A 298 -7.74 -5.84 -6.49
C LEU A 298 -6.72 -6.52 -5.57
N TYR A 299 -7.12 -6.87 -4.34
CA TYR A 299 -6.28 -7.64 -3.42
C TYR A 299 -5.86 -8.98 -4.02
N PHE A 300 -6.83 -9.75 -4.52
CA PHE A 300 -6.62 -11.07 -5.08
C PHE A 300 -5.69 -11.07 -6.30
N ILE A 301 -5.92 -10.17 -7.25
CA ILE A 301 -5.07 -10.04 -8.45
C ILE A 301 -3.65 -9.65 -8.04
N SER A 302 -3.51 -8.67 -7.15
CA SER A 302 -2.21 -8.13 -6.76
C SER A 302 -1.37 -9.13 -5.98
N THR A 303 -1.96 -9.81 -4.99
CA THR A 303 -1.29 -10.90 -4.24
C THR A 303 -0.94 -12.07 -5.14
N THR A 304 -1.82 -12.43 -6.08
CA THR A 304 -1.55 -13.50 -7.05
C THR A 304 -0.37 -13.16 -7.95
N ILE A 305 -0.30 -11.94 -8.51
CA ILE A 305 0.82 -11.49 -9.37
C ILE A 305 2.13 -11.51 -8.59
N VAL A 306 2.15 -10.87 -7.41
CA VAL A 306 3.35 -10.76 -6.57
C VAL A 306 3.84 -12.14 -6.17
N PHE A 307 2.99 -12.95 -5.52
CA PHE A 307 3.44 -14.22 -4.98
C PHE A 307 3.71 -15.23 -6.09
N HIS A 308 2.95 -15.26 -7.19
CA HIS A 308 3.23 -16.20 -8.29
C HIS A 308 4.64 -16.02 -8.87
N GLN A 309 5.09 -14.77 -9.06
CA GLN A 309 6.41 -14.49 -9.61
C GLN A 309 7.55 -14.97 -8.70
N TYR A 310 7.37 -14.91 -7.38
CA TYR A 310 8.40 -15.30 -6.41
C TYR A 310 8.16 -16.66 -5.77
N ARG A 311 7.12 -17.40 -6.15
CA ARG A 311 6.81 -18.70 -5.55
C ARG A 311 7.78 -19.78 -6.03
N TYR A 312 8.20 -20.67 -5.12
CA TYR A 312 8.91 -21.91 -5.46
C TYR A 312 8.13 -22.68 -6.53
N GLU A 313 8.84 -23.21 -7.54
CA GLU A 313 8.21 -23.82 -8.72
C GLU A 313 7.20 -24.93 -8.37
N GLN A 314 7.56 -25.78 -7.41
CA GLN A 314 6.72 -26.88 -6.90
C GLN A 314 5.39 -26.43 -6.26
N HIS A 315 5.29 -25.16 -5.83
CA HIS A 315 4.11 -24.61 -5.18
C HIS A 315 3.30 -23.65 -6.09
N ARG A 316 3.72 -23.45 -7.35
CA ARG A 316 3.08 -22.49 -8.26
C ARG A 316 1.65 -22.91 -8.58
N LEU A 317 0.72 -21.97 -8.39
CA LEU A 317 -0.67 -22.15 -8.81
C LEU A 317 -0.76 -22.19 -10.33
N LYS A 318 -1.55 -23.15 -10.81
CA LYS A 318 -1.90 -23.27 -12.23
C LYS A 318 -3.07 -22.34 -12.58
N ILE A 319 -3.22 -22.03 -13.87
CA ILE A 319 -4.23 -21.10 -14.39
C ILE A 319 -5.67 -21.47 -14.01
N TYR A 320 -5.98 -22.77 -13.86
CA TYR A 320 -7.32 -23.19 -13.44
C TYR A 320 -7.66 -22.80 -12.00
N HIS A 321 -6.67 -22.64 -11.10
CA HIS A 321 -6.91 -22.12 -9.76
C HIS A 321 -7.31 -20.64 -9.83
N LEU A 322 -6.67 -19.86 -10.72
CA LEU A 322 -7.06 -18.47 -10.98
C LEU A 322 -8.50 -18.41 -11.51
N GLY A 323 -8.84 -19.27 -12.48
CA GLY A 323 -10.21 -19.39 -13.00
C GLY A 323 -11.22 -19.76 -11.93
N LEU A 324 -10.87 -20.68 -11.01
CA LEU A 324 -11.72 -21.07 -9.87
C LEU A 324 -12.00 -19.88 -8.94
N PHE A 325 -10.96 -19.16 -8.51
CA PHE A 325 -11.12 -18.03 -7.60
C PHE A 325 -11.91 -16.87 -8.23
N LEU A 326 -11.62 -16.54 -9.50
CA LEU A 326 -12.39 -15.55 -10.25
C LEU A 326 -13.84 -16.01 -10.44
N GLY A 327 -14.05 -17.30 -10.70
CA GLY A 327 -15.39 -17.89 -10.80
C GLY A 327 -16.19 -17.80 -9.51
N ILE A 328 -15.58 -18.07 -8.35
CA ILE A 328 -16.21 -17.92 -7.03
C ILE A 328 -16.58 -16.46 -6.77
N LEU A 329 -15.64 -15.52 -6.96
CA LEU A 329 -15.91 -14.09 -6.78
C LEU A 329 -17.01 -13.58 -7.72
N ALA A 330 -16.97 -13.99 -8.99
CA ALA A 330 -17.99 -13.61 -9.97
C ALA A 330 -19.35 -14.22 -9.61
N ALA A 331 -19.40 -15.48 -9.15
CA ALA A 331 -20.64 -16.11 -8.72
C ALA A 331 -21.27 -15.38 -7.54
N PHE A 332 -20.50 -15.11 -6.48
CA PHE A 332 -20.99 -14.31 -5.34
C PHE A 332 -21.44 -12.92 -5.80
N PHE A 333 -20.64 -12.22 -6.61
CA PHE A 333 -21.02 -10.90 -7.12
C PHE A 333 -22.35 -10.93 -7.90
N ILE A 334 -22.52 -11.88 -8.82
CA ILE A 334 -23.74 -12.03 -9.63
C ILE A 334 -24.94 -12.40 -8.77
N ILE A 335 -24.79 -13.28 -7.79
CA ILE A 335 -25.86 -13.65 -6.86
C ILE A 335 -26.35 -12.40 -6.10
N ASN A 336 -25.43 -11.60 -5.56
CA ASN A 336 -25.77 -10.35 -4.87
C ASN A 336 -26.32 -9.26 -5.81
N LEU A 337 -25.97 -9.29 -7.10
CA LEU A 337 -26.56 -8.38 -8.09
C LEU A 337 -28.03 -8.71 -8.36
N ILE A 338 -28.37 -10.00 -8.38
CA ILE A 338 -29.71 -10.51 -8.68
C ILE A 338 -30.60 -10.48 -7.43
N MET A 339 -30.05 -10.84 -6.27
CA MET A 339 -30.75 -10.95 -5.00
C MET A 339 -30.15 -10.01 -3.97
N VAL A 340 -30.94 -9.05 -3.51
CA VAL A 340 -30.54 -8.15 -2.42
C VAL A 340 -30.50 -8.95 -1.12
N VAL A 341 -29.31 -9.09 -0.54
CA VAL A 341 -29.08 -9.74 0.75
C VAL A 341 -28.50 -8.75 1.76
N PRO A 342 -28.63 -9.02 3.07
CA PRO A 342 -28.01 -8.19 4.10
C PRO A 342 -26.48 -8.12 3.97
N ASN A 343 -25.87 -7.00 4.35
CA ASN A 343 -24.42 -6.80 4.28
C ASN A 343 -23.60 -7.85 5.03
N ILE A 344 -24.14 -8.43 6.11
CA ILE A 344 -23.50 -9.53 6.83
C ILE A 344 -23.35 -10.80 5.98
N VAL A 345 -24.26 -11.05 5.03
CA VAL A 345 -24.18 -12.18 4.10
C VAL A 345 -23.06 -11.95 3.09
N ILE A 346 -22.98 -10.76 2.50
CA ILE A 346 -21.85 -10.37 1.62
C ILE A 346 -20.52 -10.57 2.35
N MET A 347 -20.43 -10.12 3.60
CA MET A 347 -19.22 -10.29 4.40
C MET A 347 -18.89 -11.76 4.65
N GLY A 348 -19.89 -12.61 4.89
CA GLY A 348 -19.74 -14.06 5.04
C GLY A 348 -19.24 -14.74 3.76
N GLU A 349 -19.75 -14.35 2.60
CA GLU A 349 -19.30 -14.85 1.30
C GLU A 349 -17.85 -14.49 1.02
N LEU A 350 -17.46 -13.23 1.24
CA LEU A 350 -16.07 -12.79 1.09
C LEU A 350 -15.15 -13.50 2.09
N THR A 351 -15.62 -13.73 3.32
CA THR A 351 -14.90 -14.52 4.32
C THR A 351 -14.67 -15.95 3.83
N LEU A 352 -15.71 -16.60 3.31
CA LEU A 352 -15.61 -17.94 2.74
C LEU A 352 -14.63 -17.97 1.55
N PHE A 353 -14.69 -16.98 0.67
CA PHE A 353 -13.72 -16.82 -0.42
C PHE A 353 -12.29 -16.78 0.11
N PHE A 354 -11.99 -15.96 1.12
CA PHE A 354 -10.65 -15.86 1.69
C PHE A 354 -10.21 -17.12 2.44
N ILE A 355 -11.11 -17.85 3.09
CA ILE A 355 -10.79 -19.16 3.69
C ILE A 355 -10.36 -20.16 2.62
N ILE A 356 -11.10 -20.23 1.51
CA ILE A 356 -10.77 -21.10 0.37
C ILE A 356 -9.46 -20.65 -0.25
N TYR A 357 -9.29 -19.33 -0.49
CA TYR A 357 -8.09 -18.75 -1.08
C TYR A 357 -6.85 -19.00 -0.21
N ALA A 358 -6.95 -18.77 1.10
CA ALA A 358 -5.90 -19.08 2.07
C ALA A 358 -5.51 -20.55 1.96
N LYS A 359 -6.47 -21.47 2.14
CA LYS A 359 -6.24 -22.91 2.12
C LYS A 359 -5.47 -23.35 0.88
N PHE A 360 -5.97 -23.05 -0.32
CA PHE A 360 -5.33 -23.48 -1.58
C PHE A 360 -3.99 -22.81 -1.87
N THR A 361 -3.71 -21.64 -1.28
CA THR A 361 -2.44 -20.95 -1.51
C THR A 361 -1.36 -21.29 -0.48
N THR A 362 -1.75 -21.81 0.69
CA THR A 362 -0.84 -22.09 1.81
C THR A 362 -0.61 -23.58 2.06
N THR A 363 -1.55 -24.45 1.68
CA THR A 363 -1.30 -25.91 1.58
C THR A 363 -0.52 -26.18 0.30
#